data_AF-A0A9P2G767-F1
#
_entry.id   AF-A0A9P2G767-F1
#
_cell.length_a   1.000
_cell.length_b   1.000
_cell.length_c   1.000
_cell.angle_alpha   90.00
_cell.angle_beta   90.00
_cell.angle_gamma   90.00
#
_symmetry.space_group_name_H-M   'P 1'
#
loop_
_entity.id
_entity.type
_entity.pdbx_description
1 polymer ?
#
loop_
_entity_poly.entity_id
_entity_poly.type
_entity_poly.pdbx_seq_one_letter_code
_entity_poly.pdbx_strand_id
1 'polypeptide(L)'
;MSYFENANNLYNQKEYKKAIDIYKKAIEYKENTTASLYNTAVCFIKLGDYKRAIPLLRSAISEKRDSRYYFNLGYCYSMLKDNKNALVNFNTAWALNNDDKDCEKAINLIINNYKNKKF
;
A
#
# COMPACT_ATOMS: atom_id res chain seq x y z
N MET A 1 21.42 -10.05 -12.79
CA MET A 1 20.34 -9.96 -11.79
C MET A 1 19.41 -8.84 -12.22
N SER A 2 18.11 -9.09 -12.29
CA SER A 2 17.09 -8.05 -12.58
C SER A 2 17.09 -6.99 -11.46
N TYR A 3 16.79 -5.75 -11.81
CA TYR A 3 16.59 -4.67 -10.83
C TYR A 3 15.48 -5.03 -9.85
N PHE A 4 14.39 -5.64 -10.32
CA PHE A 4 13.30 -6.09 -9.46
C PHE A 4 13.76 -7.08 -8.38
N GLU A 5 14.52 -8.12 -8.76
CA GLU A 5 15.00 -9.12 -7.78
C GLU A 5 16.03 -8.53 -6.81
N ASN A 6 16.91 -7.64 -7.27
CA ASN A 6 17.84 -6.93 -6.40
C ASN A 6 17.09 -6.06 -5.38
N ALA A 7 16.06 -5.34 -5.82
CA ALA A 7 15.22 -4.54 -4.94
C ALA A 7 14.45 -5.39 -3.92
N ASN A 8 13.95 -6.58 -4.31
CA ASN A 8 13.33 -7.54 -3.39
C ASN A 8 14.32 -8.00 -2.31
N ASN A 9 15.58 -8.28 -2.68
CA ASN A 9 16.61 -8.66 -1.72
C ASN A 9 16.90 -7.53 -0.72
N LEU A 10 17.08 -6.30 -1.20
CA LEU A 10 17.26 -5.11 -0.34
C LEU A 10 16.06 -4.89 0.58
N TYR A 11 14.83 -5.10 0.07
CA TYR A 11 13.61 -5.03 0.89
C TYR A 11 13.63 -6.07 2.02
N ASN A 12 14.01 -7.31 1.74
CA ASN A 12 14.11 -8.38 2.73
C ASN A 12 15.17 -8.09 3.80
N GLN A 13 16.23 -7.37 3.43
CA GLN A 13 17.25 -6.85 4.35
C GLN A 13 16.80 -5.60 5.13
N LYS A 14 15.56 -5.15 4.93
CA LYS A 14 14.96 -3.92 5.52
C LYS A 14 15.67 -2.63 5.09
N GLU A 15 16.45 -2.69 4.01
CA GLU A 15 17.16 -1.55 3.41
C GLU A 15 16.22 -0.75 2.50
N TYR A 16 15.12 -0.25 3.05
CA TYR A 16 13.99 0.28 2.27
C TYR A 16 14.36 1.46 1.37
N LYS A 17 15.28 2.34 1.80
CA LYS A 17 15.74 3.46 0.98
C LYS A 17 16.50 2.97 -0.26
N LYS A 18 17.42 2.03 -0.09
CA LYS A 18 18.16 1.40 -1.20
C LYS A 18 17.20 0.63 -2.11
N ALA A 19 16.25 -0.10 -1.53
CA ALA A 19 15.24 -0.82 -2.29
C ALA A 19 14.40 0.12 -3.18
N ILE A 20 14.00 1.28 -2.68
CA ILE A 20 13.28 2.31 -3.48
C ILE A 20 14.10 2.73 -4.70
N ASP A 21 15.39 3.01 -4.53
CA ASP A 21 16.24 3.45 -5.64
C ASP A 21 16.38 2.37 -6.70
N ILE A 22 16.47 1.10 -6.30
CA ILE A 22 16.53 -0.02 -7.24
C ILE A 22 15.16 -0.31 -7.87
N TYR A 23 14.05 -0.24 -7.14
CA TYR A 23 12.71 -0.39 -7.73
C TYR A 23 12.40 0.70 -8.76
N LYS A 24 12.88 1.95 -8.55
CA LYS A 24 12.76 3.02 -9.56
C LYS A 24 13.46 2.66 -10.86
N LYS A 25 14.65 2.06 -10.79
CA LYS A 25 15.32 1.51 -11.97
C LYS A 25 14.49 0.38 -12.60
N ALA A 26 13.93 -0.53 -11.81
CA ALA A 26 13.04 -1.57 -12.34
C ALA A 26 11.85 -0.96 -13.11
N ILE A 27 11.25 0.12 -12.61
CA ILE A 27 10.18 0.86 -13.31
C ILE A 27 10.69 1.48 -14.62
N GLU A 28 11.84 2.15 -14.59
CA GLU A 28 12.48 2.79 -15.76
C GLU A 28 12.75 1.78 -16.89
N TYR A 29 13.28 0.61 -16.52
CA TYR A 29 13.57 -0.50 -17.46
C TYR A 29 12.36 -1.41 -17.71
N LYS A 30 11.16 -1.04 -17.25
CA LYS A 30 9.90 -1.78 -17.42
C LYS A 30 9.93 -3.22 -16.90
N GLU A 31 10.74 -3.49 -15.89
CA GLU A 31 10.79 -4.76 -15.18
C GLU A 31 9.68 -4.82 -14.12
N ASN A 32 8.70 -5.70 -14.31
CA ASN A 32 7.61 -5.93 -13.37
C ASN A 32 6.93 -4.63 -12.89
N THR A 33 6.71 -3.66 -13.79
CA THR A 33 6.37 -2.26 -13.47
C THR A 33 5.29 -2.12 -12.39
N THR A 34 4.16 -2.84 -12.51
CA THR A 34 3.08 -2.78 -11.52
C THR A 34 3.52 -3.25 -10.12
N ALA A 35 4.28 -4.35 -10.05
CA ALA A 35 4.82 -4.86 -8.79
C ALA A 35 5.92 -3.93 -8.24
N SER A 36 6.76 -3.35 -9.10
CA SER A 36 7.79 -2.38 -8.72
C SER A 36 7.18 -1.09 -8.15
N LEU A 37 6.09 -0.58 -8.74
CA LEU A 37 5.30 0.54 -8.21
C LEU A 37 4.74 0.22 -6.82
N TYR A 38 4.08 -0.92 -6.69
CA TYR A 38 3.53 -1.37 -5.42
C TYR A 38 4.61 -1.55 -4.35
N ASN A 39 5.70 -2.25 -4.66
CA ASN A 39 6.78 -2.50 -3.69
C ASN A 39 7.52 -1.21 -3.30
N THR A 40 7.66 -0.25 -4.22
CA THR A 40 8.17 1.10 -3.89
C THR A 40 7.25 1.77 -2.87
N ALA A 41 5.93 1.68 -3.06
CA ALA A 41 4.96 2.22 -2.11
C ALA A 41 5.04 1.53 -0.75
N VAL A 42 5.18 0.20 -0.72
CA VAL A 42 5.39 -0.56 0.52
C VAL A 42 6.65 -0.11 1.26
N CYS A 43 7.75 0.15 0.55
CA CYS A 43 8.96 0.72 1.16
C CYS A 43 8.68 2.08 1.81
N PHE A 44 7.95 2.98 1.13
CA PHE A 44 7.54 4.25 1.72
C PHE A 44 6.64 4.07 2.95
N ILE A 45 5.70 3.12 2.93
CA ILE A 45 4.88 2.75 4.10
C ILE A 45 5.76 2.30 5.27
N LYS A 46 6.76 1.45 5.03
CA LYS A 46 7.70 0.99 6.06
C LYS A 46 8.56 2.12 6.63
N LEU A 47 8.77 3.18 5.86
CA LEU A 47 9.46 4.40 6.29
C LEU A 47 8.51 5.45 6.91
N GLY A 48 7.21 5.17 7.02
CA GLY A 48 6.20 6.09 7.54
C GLY A 48 5.81 7.21 6.57
N ASP A 49 6.24 7.16 5.32
CA ASP A 49 5.93 8.18 4.32
C ASP A 49 4.69 7.80 3.48
N TYR A 50 3.54 7.91 4.13
CA TYR A 50 2.25 7.57 3.52
C TYR A 50 1.90 8.50 2.33
N LYS A 51 2.37 9.75 2.36
CA LYS A 51 2.10 10.73 1.29
C LYS A 51 2.77 10.32 -0.02
N ARG A 52 4.02 9.85 0.03
CA ARG A 52 4.73 9.34 -1.16
C ARG A 52 4.25 7.97 -1.61
N ALA A 53 3.69 7.16 -0.72
CA ALA A 53 3.14 5.85 -1.06
C ALA A 53 1.83 5.93 -1.88
N ILE A 54 0.93 6.86 -1.55
CA ILE A 54 -0.40 6.98 -2.19
C ILE A 54 -0.38 7.06 -3.73
N PRO A 55 0.39 7.96 -4.38
CA PRO A 55 0.38 8.05 -5.85
C PRO A 55 0.92 6.78 -6.52
N LEU A 56 1.87 6.10 -5.89
CA LEU A 56 2.41 4.84 -6.39
C LEU A 56 1.39 3.70 -6.29
N LEU A 57 0.65 3.61 -5.18
CA LEU A 57 -0.45 2.65 -5.04
C LEU A 57 -1.56 2.92 -6.06
N ARG A 58 -1.94 4.19 -6.26
CA ARG A 58 -2.94 4.56 -7.28
C ARG A 58 -2.50 4.17 -8.68
N SER A 59 -1.23 4.36 -9.00
CA SER A 59 -0.66 3.94 -10.29
C SER A 59 -0.61 2.42 -10.42
N ALA A 60 -0.27 1.68 -9.37
CA ALA A 60 -0.32 0.21 -9.40
C ALA A 60 -1.76 -0.31 -9.57
N ILE A 61 -2.74 0.36 -8.93
CA ILE A 61 -4.17 0.02 -9.00
C ILE A 61 -4.76 0.27 -10.38
N SER A 62 -4.31 1.30 -11.11
CA SER A 62 -4.78 1.53 -12.49
C SER A 62 -4.42 0.39 -13.43
N GLU A 63 -3.27 -0.25 -13.21
CA GLU A 63 -2.82 -1.39 -14.00
C GLU A 63 -3.41 -2.72 -13.52
N LYS A 64 -3.50 -2.92 -12.20
CA LYS A 64 -4.01 -4.16 -11.61
C LYS A 64 -4.83 -3.90 -10.35
N ARG A 65 -6.08 -4.36 -10.37
CA ARG A 65 -6.98 -4.36 -9.21
C ARG A 65 -6.68 -5.56 -8.30
N ASP A 66 -5.87 -5.34 -7.27
CA ASP A 66 -5.45 -6.35 -6.29
C ASP A 66 -5.84 -5.90 -4.87
N SER A 67 -6.42 -6.80 -4.07
CA SER A 67 -6.93 -6.47 -2.72
C SER A 67 -5.84 -5.85 -1.83
N ARG A 68 -4.60 -6.32 -1.93
CA ARG A 68 -3.46 -5.81 -1.15
C ARG A 68 -3.13 -4.35 -1.45
N TYR A 69 -3.38 -3.92 -2.69
CA TYR A 69 -3.05 -2.55 -3.11
C TYR A 69 -4.07 -1.57 -2.52
N TYR A 70 -5.35 -1.93 -2.56
CA TYR A 70 -6.41 -1.19 -1.90
C TYR A 70 -6.24 -1.21 -0.37
N PHE A 71 -5.87 -2.33 0.23
CA PHE A 71 -5.59 -2.39 1.67
C PHE A 71 -4.49 -1.41 2.08
N ASN A 72 -3.34 -1.44 1.39
CA ASN A 72 -2.23 -0.54 1.69
C ASN A 72 -2.59 0.93 1.40
N LEU A 73 -3.46 1.20 0.43
CA LEU A 73 -3.96 2.55 0.17
C LEU A 73 -4.87 3.02 1.30
N GLY A 74 -5.78 2.16 1.77
CA GLY A 74 -6.61 2.41 2.95
C GLY A 74 -5.78 2.64 4.21
N TYR A 75 -4.72 1.85 4.39
CA TYR A 75 -3.76 2.02 5.49
C TYR A 75 -3.07 3.38 5.43
N CYS A 76 -2.58 3.81 4.26
CA CYS A 76 -1.98 5.13 4.10
C CYS A 76 -2.95 6.25 4.47
N TYR A 77 -4.21 6.18 4.00
CA TYR A 77 -5.22 7.19 4.36
C TYR A 77 -5.55 7.17 5.86
N SER A 78 -5.63 5.98 6.48
CA SER A 78 -5.85 5.82 7.93
C SER A 78 -4.73 6.47 8.75
N MET A 79 -3.47 6.24 8.37
CA MET A 79 -2.31 6.86 9.02
C MET A 79 -2.27 8.38 8.86
N LEU A 80 -2.88 8.91 7.79
CA LEU A 80 -3.06 10.35 7.56
C LEU A 80 -4.37 10.88 8.20
N LYS A 81 -5.08 10.07 8.99
CA LYS A 81 -6.37 10.39 9.63
C LYS A 81 -7.51 10.71 8.65
N ASP A 82 -7.35 10.34 7.38
CA ASP A 82 -8.41 10.41 6.38
C ASP A 82 -9.25 9.13 6.42
N ASN A 83 -10.04 9.02 7.48
CA ASN A 83 -10.83 7.82 7.74
C ASN A 83 -11.89 7.55 6.66
N LYS A 84 -12.36 8.59 5.95
CA LYS A 84 -13.32 8.44 4.86
C LYS A 84 -12.70 7.69 3.70
N ASN A 85 -11.55 8.14 3.20
CA ASN A 85 -10.84 7.44 2.12
C ASN A 85 -10.30 6.09 2.59
N ALA A 86 -9.87 5.97 3.85
CA ALA A 86 -9.45 4.70 4.42
C ALA A 86 -10.57 3.64 4.35
N LEU A 87 -11.77 3.99 4.81
CA LEU A 87 -12.92 3.08 4.83
C LEU A 87 -13.32 2.61 3.42
N VAL A 88 -13.34 3.53 2.44
CA VAL A 88 -13.63 3.18 1.03
C VAL A 88 -12.65 2.15 0.51
N ASN A 89 -11.36 2.34 0.76
CA ASN A 89 -10.31 1.46 0.26
C ASN A 89 -10.28 0.11 0.99
N PHE A 90 -10.49 0.08 2.32
CA PHE A 90 -10.60 -1.18 3.05
C PHE A 90 -11.83 -1.99 2.63
N ASN A 91 -12.98 -1.35 2.41
CA ASN A 91 -14.17 -2.02 1.88
C ASN A 91 -13.92 -2.57 0.48
N THR A 92 -13.21 -1.82 -0.37
CA THR A 92 -12.85 -2.29 -1.72
C THR A 92 -11.88 -3.47 -1.67
N ALA A 93 -10.90 -3.45 -0.77
CA ALA A 93 -9.98 -4.56 -0.55
C ALA A 93 -10.74 -5.83 -0.12
N TRP A 94 -11.63 -5.69 0.87
CA TRP A 94 -12.47 -6.79 1.37
C TRP A 94 -13.42 -7.34 0.30
N ALA A 95 -14.00 -6.48 -0.54
CA ALA A 95 -14.85 -6.91 -1.64
C ALA A 95 -14.11 -7.69 -2.73
N LEU A 96 -12.81 -7.43 -2.92
CA LEU A 96 -11.96 -8.17 -3.86
C LEU A 96 -11.44 -9.48 -3.27
N ASN A 97 -11.16 -9.51 -1.98
CA ASN A 97 -10.79 -10.71 -1.24
C ASN A 97 -11.22 -10.56 0.22
N ASN A 98 -12.20 -11.37 0.63
CA ASN A 98 -12.80 -11.33 1.95
C ASN A 98 -12.19 -12.31 2.96
N ASP A 99 -11.17 -13.08 2.56
CA ASP A 99 -10.41 -13.96 3.46
C ASP A 99 -9.45 -13.17 4.37
N ASP A 100 -9.12 -11.93 3.97
CA ASP A 100 -8.26 -11.04 4.72
C ASP A 100 -9.00 -10.39 5.91
N LYS A 101 -8.87 -11.02 7.08
CA LYS A 101 -9.42 -10.54 8.35
C LYS A 101 -8.90 -9.17 8.76
N ASP A 102 -7.76 -8.70 8.22
CA ASP A 102 -7.23 -7.39 8.58
C ASP A 102 -8.04 -6.26 7.96
N CYS A 103 -8.68 -6.50 6.80
CA CYS A 103 -9.64 -5.55 6.24
C CYS A 103 -10.82 -5.33 7.19
N GLU A 104 -11.43 -6.42 7.68
CA GLU A 104 -12.57 -6.38 8.60
C GLU A 104 -12.20 -5.65 9.91
N LYS A 105 -11.05 -5.99 10.50
CA LYS A 105 -10.55 -5.31 11.71
C LYS A 105 -10.37 -3.80 11.47
N ALA A 106 -9.77 -3.41 10.34
CA ALA A 106 -9.54 -2.00 10.02
C ALA A 106 -10.85 -1.22 9.84
N ILE A 107 -11.83 -1.82 9.16
CA ILE A 107 -13.18 -1.26 8.97
C ILE A 107 -13.86 -1.07 10.33
N ASN A 108 -13.88 -2.10 11.17
CA ASN A 108 -14.52 -2.06 12.48
C ASN A 108 -13.86 -1.03 13.41
N LEU A 109 -12.53 -0.92 13.40
CA LEU A 109 -11.79 0.07 14.17
C LEU A 109 -12.21 1.50 13.77
N ILE A 110 -12.29 1.78 12.48
CA ILE A 110 -12.71 3.10 11.97
C ILE A 110 -14.15 3.40 12.39
N ILE A 111 -15.09 2.46 12.18
CA ILE A 111 -16.51 2.64 12.50
C ILE A 111 -16.72 2.87 14.00
N ASN A 112 -16.05 2.10 14.87
CA ASN A 112 -16.17 2.25 16.32
C ASN A 112 -15.63 3.60 16.79
N ASN A 113 -14.50 4.07 16.23
CA ASN A 113 -13.97 5.39 16.52
C ASN A 113 -14.92 6.53 16.09
N TYR A 114 -15.71 6.35 15.03
CA TYR A 114 -16.75 7.31 14.64
C TYR A 114 -17.94 7.30 15.60
N LYS A 115 -18.40 6.12 16.05
CA LYS A 115 -19.50 6.01 17.01
C LYS A 115 -19.15 6.63 18.37
N ASN A 116 -17.91 6.45 18.83
CA ASN A 116 -17.45 6.96 20.12
C ASN A 116 -17.21 8.47 20.16
N LYS A 117 -17.17 9.16 19.01
CA LYS A 117 -17.02 10.63 18.91
C LYS A 117 -18.35 11.40 18.92
N LYS A 118 -19.48 10.71 19.01
CA LYS A 118 -20.83 11.31 18.97
C LYS A 118 -21.44 11.64 20.34
N PHE A 119 -20.64 11.70 21.40
CA PHE A 119 -21.09 12.04 22.76
C PHE A 119 -20.19 13.07 23.40
#